data_AF-A0A662HA11-F1
#
_entry.id   AF-A0A662HA11-F1
#
_cell.length_a   1.000
_cell.length_b   1.000
_cell.length_c   1.000
_cell.angle_alpha   90.00
_cell.angle_beta   90.00
_cell.angle_gamma   90.00
#
_symmetry.space_group_name_H-M   'P 1'
#
loop_
_entity.id
_entity.type
_entity.pdbx_description
1 polymer ?
#
loop_
_entity_poly.entity_id
_entity_poly.type
_entity_poly.pdbx_seq_one_letter_code
_entity_poly.pdbx_strand_id
1 'polypeptide(L)'
;LIAKIRDIWAEVRLWPCGLFSLILTGFALRSPFASPSLTLYQYGCPWWEKVRILIFKYLMLMLSTGLFALMYIMGFRIVGDAGILICLISASFMLIPVKPYPGKILFKRRFIIWLLLFLSSFILYFTALSNILPHLVYVVAGLFSLILLLYEQVLTQGSFILRLIKAPALPPPPQTIKRFKI
;
A
#
# COMPACT_ATOMS: atom_id res chain seq x y z
N LEU A 1 -5.51 -8.74 -6.91
CA LEU A 1 -6.96 -8.45 -7.08
C LEU A 1 -7.20 -7.10 -7.79
N ILE A 2 -6.72 -5.97 -7.25
CA ILE A 2 -6.88 -4.64 -7.87
C ILE A 2 -6.32 -4.55 -9.30
N ALA A 3 -5.13 -5.10 -9.55
CA ALA A 3 -4.55 -5.13 -10.90
C ALA A 3 -5.40 -5.98 -11.88
N LYS A 4 -5.97 -7.09 -11.41
CA LYS A 4 -6.84 -7.98 -12.19
C LYS A 4 -8.16 -7.32 -12.56
N ILE A 5 -8.75 -6.50 -11.66
CA ILE A 5 -9.95 -5.71 -11.94
C ILE A 5 -9.70 -4.65 -13.04
N ARG A 6 -8.45 -4.25 -13.25
CA ARG A 6 -8.05 -3.25 -14.23
C ARG A 6 -7.40 -3.84 -15.49
N ASP A 7 -7.56 -5.14 -15.72
CA ASP A 7 -6.94 -5.88 -16.84
C ASP A 7 -5.41 -5.71 -16.93
N ILE A 8 -4.75 -5.47 -15.80
CA ILE A 8 -3.30 -5.38 -15.71
C ILE A 8 -2.77 -6.67 -15.11
N TRP A 9 -1.89 -7.33 -15.84
CA TRP A 9 -1.22 -8.51 -15.31
C TRP A 9 -0.20 -8.08 -14.23
N ALA A 10 -0.33 -8.67 -13.04
CA ALA A 10 0.60 -8.45 -11.95
C ALA A 10 0.87 -9.75 -11.20
N GLU A 11 2.15 -10.07 -11.03
CA GLU A 11 2.61 -11.23 -10.27
C GLU A 11 3.03 -10.80 -8.86
N VAL A 12 2.69 -11.61 -7.86
CA VAL A 12 3.26 -11.49 -6.52
C VAL A 12 4.46 -12.43 -6.45
N ARG A 13 5.67 -11.87 -6.34
CA ARG A 13 6.91 -12.63 -6.10
C ARG A 13 7.42 -12.37 -4.69
N LEU A 14 8.04 -13.39 -4.10
CA LEU A 14 8.79 -13.23 -2.85
C LEU A 14 10.12 -12.54 -3.17
N TRP A 15 10.41 -11.44 -2.48
CA TRP A 15 11.68 -10.74 -2.62
C TRP A 15 12.68 -11.23 -1.56
N PRO A 16 13.80 -11.87 -1.95
CA PRO A 16 14.76 -12.44 -1.01
C PRO A 16 15.36 -11.40 -0.05
N CYS A 17 15.63 -10.18 -0.54
CA CYS A 17 16.13 -9.10 0.31
C CYS A 17 15.09 -8.63 1.34
N GLY A 18 13.80 -8.65 0.99
CA GLY A 18 12.71 -8.34 1.91
C GLY A 18 12.53 -9.43 2.97
N LEU A 19 12.76 -10.69 2.62
CA LEU A 19 12.79 -11.80 3.56
C LEU A 19 13.99 -11.68 4.52
N PHE A 20 15.16 -11.33 3.99
CA PHE A 20 16.37 -11.12 4.81
C PHE A 20 16.20 -9.93 5.76
N SER A 21 15.62 -8.82 5.29
CA SER A 21 15.30 -7.68 6.16
C SER A 21 14.27 -8.05 7.21
N LEU A 22 13.34 -8.98 6.93
CA LEU A 22 12.36 -9.49 7.90
C LEU A 22 13.06 -10.22 9.04
N ILE A 23 13.99 -11.10 8.72
CA ILE A 23 14.78 -11.86 9.70
C ILE A 23 15.64 -10.90 10.52
N LEU A 24 16.33 -9.98 9.86
CA LEU A 24 17.23 -9.03 10.50
C LEU A 24 16.48 -8.06 11.44
N THR A 25 15.38 -7.48 10.97
CA THR A 25 14.56 -6.56 11.78
C THR A 25 13.79 -7.29 12.86
N GLY A 26 13.31 -8.51 12.60
CA GLY A 26 12.72 -9.37 13.61
C GLY A 26 13.69 -9.65 14.76
N PHE A 27 14.96 -9.89 14.45
CA PHE A 27 15.99 -10.11 15.47
C PHE A 27 16.40 -8.82 16.19
N ALA A 28 16.64 -7.73 15.44
CA ALA A 28 17.16 -6.48 15.99
C ALA A 28 16.11 -5.62 16.73
N LEU A 29 14.88 -5.56 16.21
CA LEU A 29 13.80 -4.72 16.73
C LEU A 29 12.77 -5.52 17.54
N ARG A 30 12.96 -6.85 17.69
CA ARG A 30 11.97 -7.79 18.25
C ARG A 30 10.59 -7.75 17.55
N SER A 31 10.53 -7.13 16.38
CA SER A 31 9.32 -6.95 15.57
C SER A 31 9.71 -7.06 14.09
N PRO A 32 9.08 -7.94 13.31
CA PRO A 32 9.41 -8.13 11.90
C PRO A 32 8.96 -6.92 11.07
N PHE A 33 9.79 -5.88 11.01
CA PHE A 33 9.59 -4.73 10.14
C PHE A 33 10.06 -5.11 8.73
N ALA A 34 9.30 -5.96 8.01
CA ALA A 34 9.45 -6.20 6.57
C ALA A 34 8.23 -6.88 5.94
N SER A 35 8.02 -6.64 4.65
CA SER A 35 7.08 -7.41 3.83
C SER A 35 7.83 -8.07 2.66
N PRO A 36 7.89 -9.41 2.59
CA PRO A 36 8.57 -10.11 1.51
C PRO A 36 7.76 -10.06 0.20
N SER A 37 6.54 -9.51 0.23
CA SER A 37 5.64 -9.46 -0.92
C SER A 37 6.05 -8.35 -1.89
N LEU A 38 6.32 -8.74 -3.14
CA LEU A 38 6.63 -7.80 -4.21
C LEU A 38 5.64 -7.96 -5.36
N THR A 39 4.98 -6.86 -5.73
CA THR A 39 4.06 -6.82 -6.87
C THR A 39 4.83 -6.40 -8.13
N LEU A 40 5.09 -7.35 -9.02
CA LEU A 40 5.60 -7.09 -10.36
C LEU A 40 4.41 -6.77 -11.27
N TYR A 41 4.53 -5.69 -12.04
CA TYR A 41 3.53 -5.28 -13.03
C TYR A 41 3.99 -5.68 -14.43
N GLN A 42 3.03 -5.90 -15.33
CA GLN A 42 3.27 -6.16 -16.75
C GLN A 42 4.27 -5.18 -17.38
N TYR A 43 5.12 -5.71 -18.26
CA TYR A 43 6.04 -4.90 -19.07
C TYR A 43 5.26 -3.91 -19.94
N GLY A 44 5.70 -2.65 -19.99
CA GLY A 44 4.97 -1.57 -20.68
C GLY A 44 3.84 -0.91 -19.88
N CYS A 45 3.51 -1.39 -18.66
CA CYS A 45 2.51 -0.72 -17.83
C CYS A 45 2.95 0.72 -17.50
N PRO A 46 2.09 1.72 -17.78
CA PRO A 46 2.45 3.12 -17.61
C PRO A 46 2.68 3.47 -16.14
N TRP A 47 3.54 4.44 -15.89
CA TRP A 47 3.98 4.74 -14.52
C TRP A 47 2.85 5.30 -13.64
N TRP A 48 1.91 6.08 -14.20
CA TRP A 48 0.77 6.63 -13.46
C TRP A 48 -0.16 5.55 -12.93
N GLU A 49 -0.38 4.48 -13.69
CA GLU A 49 -1.20 3.34 -13.30
C GLU A 49 -0.56 2.54 -12.16
N LYS A 50 0.77 2.31 -12.23
CA LYS A 50 1.53 1.67 -11.14
C LYS A 50 1.43 2.46 -9.84
N VAL A 51 1.54 3.80 -9.92
CA VAL A 51 1.40 4.68 -8.75
C VAL A 51 -0.03 4.67 -8.23
N ARG A 52 -1.03 4.67 -9.11
CA ARG A 52 -2.44 4.59 -8.71
C ARG A 52 -2.74 3.29 -7.97
N ILE A 53 -2.28 2.14 -8.47
CA ILE A 53 -2.45 0.85 -7.81
C ILE A 53 -1.72 0.81 -6.46
N LEU A 54 -0.53 1.41 -6.37
CA LEU A 54 0.20 1.59 -5.12
C LEU A 54 -0.63 2.36 -4.09
N ILE A 55 -1.20 3.50 -4.47
CA ILE A 55 -2.04 4.31 -3.58
C ILE A 55 -3.29 3.54 -3.15
N PHE A 56 -3.98 2.85 -4.08
CA PHE A 56 -5.11 2.00 -3.71
C PHE A 56 -4.74 0.91 -2.73
N LYS A 57 -3.61 0.21 -2.96
CA LYS A 57 -3.13 -0.82 -2.04
C LYS A 57 -2.82 -0.25 -0.66
N TYR A 58 -2.23 0.95 -0.59
CA TYR A 58 -2.02 1.67 0.66
C TYR A 58 -3.35 1.99 1.37
N LEU A 59 -4.35 2.54 0.67
CA LEU A 59 -5.66 2.85 1.28
C LEU A 59 -6.36 1.59 1.80
N MET A 60 -6.29 0.49 1.06
CA MET A 60 -6.85 -0.80 1.49
C MET A 60 -6.14 -1.34 2.73
N LEU A 61 -4.81 -1.19 2.82
CA LEU A 61 -4.05 -1.57 4.01
C LEU A 61 -4.46 -0.71 5.22
N MET A 62 -4.61 0.61 5.03
CA MET A 62 -5.09 1.51 6.08
C MET A 62 -6.51 1.18 6.55
N LEU A 63 -7.38 0.79 5.61
CA LEU A 63 -8.73 0.32 5.93
C LEU A 63 -8.68 -0.95 6.78
N SER A 64 -7.86 -1.94 6.40
CA SER A 64 -7.69 -3.15 7.21
C SER A 64 -7.10 -2.86 8.59
N THR A 65 -6.22 -1.87 8.74
CA THR A 65 -5.73 -1.43 10.06
C THR A 65 -6.88 -0.98 10.95
N GLY A 66 -7.83 -0.21 10.41
CA GLY A 66 -9.02 0.23 11.15
C GLY A 66 -9.95 -0.94 11.53
N LEU A 67 -10.10 -1.93 10.65
CA LEU A 67 -10.88 -3.14 10.95
C LEU A 67 -10.24 -3.98 12.07
N PHE A 68 -8.91 -4.15 12.06
CA PHE A 68 -8.20 -4.84 13.14
C PHE A 68 -8.25 -4.07 14.46
N ALA A 69 -8.25 -2.73 14.42
CA ALA A 69 -8.48 -1.90 15.60
C ALA A 69 -9.89 -2.05 16.17
N LEU A 70 -10.92 -2.19 15.33
CA LEU A 70 -12.27 -2.54 15.79
C LEU A 70 -12.29 -3.93 16.44
N MET A 71 -11.65 -4.94 15.84
CA MET A 71 -11.54 -6.27 16.44
C MET A 71 -10.86 -6.25 17.81
N TYR A 72 -9.82 -5.41 17.96
CA TYR A 72 -9.17 -5.20 19.25
C TYR A 72 -10.16 -4.69 20.31
N ILE A 73 -10.94 -3.66 19.97
CA ILE A 73 -11.95 -3.06 20.86
C ILE A 73 -13.05 -4.07 21.22
N MET A 74 -13.44 -4.93 20.27
CA MET A 74 -14.42 -6.00 20.51
C MET A 74 -13.91 -7.15 21.39
N GLY A 75 -12.63 -7.14 21.78
CA GLY A 75 -12.04 -8.11 22.71
C GLY A 75 -11.00 -9.05 22.09
N PHE A 76 -10.81 -9.04 20.76
CA PHE A 76 -9.79 -9.86 20.09
C PHE A 76 -8.42 -9.18 20.14
N ARG A 77 -7.87 -8.99 21.34
CA ARG A 77 -6.66 -8.18 21.59
C ARG A 77 -5.44 -8.65 20.78
N ILE A 78 -5.14 -9.95 20.80
CA ILE A 78 -3.95 -10.51 20.13
C ILE A 78 -4.04 -10.34 18.62
N VAL A 79 -5.20 -10.68 18.04
CA VAL A 79 -5.43 -10.62 16.60
C VAL A 79 -5.48 -9.18 16.11
N GLY A 80 -6.12 -8.29 16.87
CA GLY A 80 -6.21 -6.87 16.56
C GLY A 80 -4.85 -6.20 16.55
N ASP A 81 -4.04 -6.40 17.59
CA ASP A 81 -2.73 -5.78 17.73
C ASP A 81 -1.74 -6.27 16.65
N ALA A 82 -1.66 -7.60 16.46
CA ALA A 82 -0.84 -8.19 15.40
C ALA A 82 -1.30 -7.73 14.00
N GLY A 83 -2.61 -7.67 13.76
CA GLY A 83 -3.18 -7.22 12.50
C GLY A 83 -2.86 -5.76 12.17
N ILE A 84 -2.96 -4.87 13.17
CA ILE A 84 -2.58 -3.45 13.04
C ILE A 84 -1.11 -3.34 12.62
N LEU A 85 -0.21 -4.01 13.35
CA LEU A 85 1.23 -3.98 13.08
C LEU A 85 1.54 -4.49 11.68
N ILE A 86 1.03 -5.66 11.29
CA ILE A 86 1.30 -6.27 9.97
C ILE A 86 0.82 -5.36 8.83
N CYS A 87 -0.34 -4.72 8.96
CA CYS A 87 -0.87 -3.80 7.96
C CYS A 87 0.02 -2.55 7.82
N LEU A 88 0.42 -1.95 8.94
CA LEU A 88 1.27 -0.75 8.97
C LEU A 88 2.70 -1.01 8.47
N ILE A 89 3.28 -2.16 8.83
CA ILE A 89 4.56 -2.65 8.28
C ILE A 89 4.42 -2.79 6.77
N SER A 90 3.40 -3.49 6.29
CA SER A 90 3.19 -3.71 4.86
C SER A 90 2.99 -2.41 4.08
N ALA A 91 2.26 -1.44 4.64
CA ALA A 91 2.05 -0.13 4.05
C ALA A 91 3.37 0.67 3.95
N SER A 92 4.14 0.68 5.03
CA SER A 92 5.42 1.39 5.08
C SER A 92 6.47 0.76 4.15
N PHE A 93 6.55 -0.57 4.12
CA PHE A 93 7.51 -1.29 3.25
C PHE A 93 7.27 -1.07 1.77
N MET A 94 6.01 -1.06 1.35
CA MET A 94 5.67 -0.86 -0.06
C MET A 94 6.09 0.52 -0.59
N LEU A 95 6.20 1.51 0.31
CA LEU A 95 6.59 2.88 0.00
C LEU A 95 8.12 3.08 -0.03
N ILE A 96 8.93 2.14 0.45
CA ILE A 96 10.41 2.28 0.47
C ILE A 96 10.94 2.52 -0.97
N PRO A 97 11.81 3.52 -1.20
CA PRO A 97 12.24 3.93 -2.54
C PRO A 97 13.33 3.03 -3.15
N VAL A 98 13.22 1.71 -2.98
CA VAL A 98 14.18 0.70 -3.44
C VAL A 98 13.61 -0.06 -4.63
N LYS A 99 14.41 -0.35 -5.66
CA LYS A 99 13.99 -1.25 -6.76
C LYS A 99 13.87 -2.66 -6.17
N PRO A 100 12.80 -3.44 -6.41
CA PRO A 100 11.76 -3.28 -7.44
C PRO A 100 10.45 -2.60 -6.99
N TYR A 101 10.36 -1.98 -5.82
CA TYR A 101 9.10 -1.42 -5.32
C TYR A 101 8.59 -0.22 -6.12
N PRO A 102 7.26 -0.11 -6.29
CA PRO A 102 6.63 1.03 -6.96
C PRO A 102 6.81 2.34 -6.18
N GLY A 103 7.14 2.29 -4.89
CA GLY A 103 7.47 3.46 -4.06
C GLY A 103 8.56 4.35 -4.68
N LYS A 104 9.55 3.77 -5.36
CA LYS A 104 10.60 4.52 -6.08
C LYS A 104 10.06 5.40 -7.21
N ILE A 105 9.01 4.94 -7.91
CA ILE A 105 8.38 5.70 -9.00
C ILE A 105 7.65 6.92 -8.41
N LEU A 106 6.92 6.71 -7.33
CA LEU A 106 6.20 7.76 -6.62
C LEU A 106 7.18 8.80 -6.04
N PHE A 107 8.27 8.36 -5.40
CA PHE A 107 9.34 9.21 -4.88
C PHE A 107 9.93 10.13 -5.98
N LYS A 108 10.27 9.57 -7.15
CA LYS A 108 10.88 10.32 -8.25
C LYS A 108 9.95 11.34 -8.90
N ARG A 109 8.64 11.10 -8.90
CA ARG A 109 7.66 11.96 -9.60
C ARG A 109 7.01 12.98 -8.67
N ARG A 110 6.58 12.55 -7.48
CA ARG A 110 5.82 13.34 -6.52
C ARG A 110 6.31 13.08 -5.11
N PHE A 111 7.49 13.63 -4.81
CA PHE A 111 8.15 13.49 -3.51
C PHE A 111 7.23 13.86 -2.33
N ILE A 112 6.43 14.93 -2.45
CA ILE A 112 5.53 15.38 -1.38
C ILE A 112 4.46 14.32 -1.05
N ILE A 113 3.81 13.75 -2.06
CA ILE A 113 2.77 12.72 -1.87
C ILE A 113 3.40 11.45 -1.29
N TRP A 114 4.57 11.07 -1.79
CA TRP A 114 5.34 9.95 -1.25
C TRP A 114 5.65 10.15 0.24
N LEU A 115 6.17 11.33 0.60
CA LEU A 115 6.58 11.67 1.95
C LEU A 115 5.37 11.65 2.90
N LEU A 116 4.24 12.22 2.50
CA LEU A 116 3.01 12.19 3.30
C LEU A 116 2.52 10.77 3.57
N LEU A 117 2.47 9.91 2.54
CA LEU A 117 2.03 8.52 2.69
C LEU A 117 3.00 7.70 3.56
N PHE A 118 4.30 7.89 3.35
CA PHE A 118 5.33 7.18 4.11
C PHE A 118 5.36 7.63 5.56
N LEU A 119 5.34 8.94 5.81
CA LEU A 119 5.40 9.51 7.15
C LEU A 119 4.15 9.15 7.95
N SER A 120 2.97 9.22 7.34
CA SER A 120 1.72 8.81 8.00
C SER A 120 1.72 7.34 8.40
N SER A 121 2.14 6.41 7.53
CA SER A 121 2.20 4.99 7.91
C SER A 121 3.31 4.70 8.92
N PHE A 122 4.45 5.38 8.81
CA PHE A 122 5.58 5.18 9.73
C PHE A 122 5.29 5.71 11.14
N ILE A 123 4.68 6.90 11.26
CA ILE A 123 4.24 7.44 12.56
C ILE A 123 3.18 6.53 13.18
N LEU A 124 2.19 6.08 12.39
CA LEU A 124 1.17 5.16 12.90
C LEU A 124 1.76 3.82 13.32
N TYR A 125 2.76 3.31 12.60
CA TYR A 125 3.51 2.12 12.99
C TYR A 125 4.23 2.32 14.32
N PHE A 126 4.98 3.41 14.46
CA PHE A 126 5.75 3.68 15.69
C PHE A 126 4.84 3.86 16.91
N THR A 127 3.72 4.57 16.74
CA THR A 127 2.73 4.77 17.80
C THR A 127 2.02 3.46 18.19
N ALA A 128 1.79 2.55 17.22
CA ALA A 128 1.21 1.25 17.50
C ALA A 128 2.21 0.37 18.25
N LEU A 129 3.47 0.35 17.81
CA LEU A 129 4.54 -0.42 18.46
C LEU A 129 4.77 0.03 19.91
N SER A 130 4.69 1.34 20.16
CA SER A 130 4.90 1.92 21.49
C SER A 130 3.65 1.96 22.37
N ASN A 131 2.48 1.56 21.84
CA ASN A 131 1.18 1.62 22.54
C ASN A 131 0.86 3.01 23.13
N ILE A 132 1.34 4.10 22.50
CA ILE A 132 1.16 5.47 23.01
C ILE A 132 -0.25 5.99 22.67
N LEU A 133 -0.76 5.66 21.48
CA LEU A 133 -2.04 6.17 20.99
C LEU A 133 -3.20 5.22 21.32
N PRO A 134 -4.41 5.74 21.61
CA PRO A 134 -5.58 4.91 21.78
C PRO A 134 -5.97 4.25 20.45
N HIS A 135 -6.48 3.02 20.53
CA HIS A 135 -6.83 2.21 19.36
C HIS A 135 -7.88 2.88 18.45
N LEU A 136 -8.67 3.81 19.00
CA LEU A 136 -9.61 4.65 18.26
C LEU A 136 -8.96 5.46 17.13
N VAL A 137 -7.70 5.88 17.27
CA VAL A 137 -7.01 6.66 16.22
C VAL A 137 -6.83 5.82 14.95
N TYR A 138 -6.52 4.52 15.09
CA TYR A 138 -6.41 3.62 13.94
C TYR A 138 -7.78 3.37 13.27
N VAL A 139 -8.86 3.34 14.06
CA VAL A 139 -10.23 3.26 13.52
C VAL A 139 -10.56 4.50 12.69
N VAL A 140 -10.28 5.71 13.21
CA VAL A 140 -10.49 6.97 12.48
C VAL A 140 -9.65 7.00 11.21
N ALA A 141 -8.39 6.56 11.25
CA ALA A 141 -7.54 6.47 10.06
C ALA A 141 -8.10 5.49 9.01
N GLY A 142 -8.66 4.36 9.43
CA GLY A 142 -9.33 3.41 8.54
C GLY A 142 -10.66 3.93 7.97
N LEU A 143 -11.43 4.70 8.75
CA LEU A 143 -12.63 5.37 8.24
C LEU A 143 -12.28 6.45 7.21
N PHE A 144 -11.21 7.20 7.45
CA PHE A 144 -10.72 8.19 6.49
C PHE A 144 -10.30 7.54 5.17
N SER A 145 -9.61 6.39 5.21
CA SER A 145 -9.26 5.65 4.00
C SER A 145 -10.49 5.08 3.29
N LEU A 146 -11.51 4.63 4.03
CA LEU A 146 -12.80 4.21 3.45
C LEU A 146 -13.46 5.34 2.67
N ILE A 147 -13.55 6.54 3.25
CA ILE A 147 -14.16 7.71 2.61
C ILE A 147 -13.40 8.04 1.31
N LEU A 148 -12.07 8.02 1.34
CA LEU A 148 -11.25 8.25 0.15
C LEU A 148 -11.45 7.17 -0.92
N LEU A 149 -11.59 5.90 -0.54
CA LEU A 149 -11.87 4.81 -1.48
C LEU A 149 -13.25 4.97 -2.14
N LEU A 150 -14.28 5.30 -1.35
CA LEU A 150 -15.63 5.55 -1.87
C LEU A 150 -15.64 6.77 -2.80
N TYR A 151 -14.99 7.86 -2.39
CA TYR A 151 -14.87 9.06 -3.22
C TYR A 151 -14.21 8.76 -4.57
N GLU A 152 -13.15 7.96 -4.56
CA GLU A 152 -12.44 7.56 -5.78
C GLU A 152 -13.27 6.58 -6.66
N GLN A 153 -14.14 5.75 -6.08
CA GLN A 153 -15.10 4.92 -6.85
C GLN A 153 -16.21 5.75 -7.48
N VAL A 154 -16.75 6.74 -6.76
CA VAL A 154 -17.81 7.63 -7.27
C VAL A 154 -17.30 8.50 -8.43
N LEU A 155 -16.04 8.96 -8.40
CA LEU A 155 -15.43 9.80 -9.45
C LEU A 155 -14.97 9.04 -10.72
N THR A 156 -15.66 7.98 -11.12
CA THR A 156 -15.26 7.08 -12.23
C THR A 156 -14.95 7.79 -13.57
N GLN A 157 -15.47 9.00 -13.83
CA GLN A 157 -15.18 9.79 -15.03
C GLN A 157 -13.87 10.61 -14.99
N GLY A 158 -13.16 10.64 -13.86
CA GLY A 158 -11.94 11.44 -13.71
C GLY A 158 -11.30 11.26 -12.35
N SER A 159 -10.75 10.08 -12.10
CA SER A 159 -10.18 9.69 -10.80
C SER A 159 -9.33 10.78 -10.17
N PHE A 160 -9.68 11.15 -8.94
CA PHE A 160 -8.98 12.13 -8.11
C PHE A 160 -7.50 11.79 -7.98
N ILE A 161 -7.17 10.49 -7.84
CA ILE A 161 -5.78 10.04 -7.77
C ILE A 161 -4.98 10.40 -9.04
N LEU A 162 -5.57 10.28 -10.24
CA LEU A 162 -4.88 10.65 -11.49
C LEU A 162 -4.64 12.17 -11.56
N ARG A 163 -5.60 12.98 -11.09
CA ARG A 163 -5.43 14.45 -10.99
C ARG A 163 -4.33 14.80 -9.98
N LEU A 164 -4.32 14.15 -8.81
CA LEU A 164 -3.31 14.34 -7.76
C LEU A 164 -1.90 14.07 -8.30
N ILE A 165 -1.76 12.99 -9.06
CA ILE A 165 -0.48 12.57 -9.64
C ILE A 165 -0.06 13.47 -10.82
N LYS A 166 -0.95 14.32 -11.38
CA LYS A 166 -0.76 15.00 -12.68
C LYS A 166 -0.46 13.98 -13.79
N ALA A 167 -1.29 12.93 -13.89
CA ALA A 167 -1.20 12.02 -15.02
C ALA A 167 -1.62 12.76 -16.32
N PRO A 168 -0.96 12.51 -17.46
CA PRO A 168 -1.46 12.96 -18.75
C PRO A 168 -2.83 12.33 -19.02
N ALA A 169 -3.64 13.01 -19.83
CA ALA A 169 -4.98 12.55 -20.22
C ALA A 169 -4.94 11.08 -20.68
N LEU A 170 -5.93 10.29 -20.24
CA LEU A 170 -6.04 8.84 -20.40
C LEU A 170 -5.46 8.35 -21.73
N PRO A 171 -4.32 7.63 -21.75
CA PRO A 171 -3.94 6.87 -22.93
C PRO A 171 -4.95 5.72 -23.14
N PRO A 172 -5.15 5.28 -24.39
CA PRO A 172 -6.10 4.21 -24.71
C PRO A 172 -5.82 2.93 -23.90
N PRO A 173 -6.84 2.09 -23.67
CA PRO A 173 -6.69 0.85 -22.92
C PRO A 173 -5.52 0.01 -23.46
N PRO A 174 -4.79 -0.71 -22.59
CA PRO A 174 -3.62 -1.48 -22.99
C PRO A 174 -3.99 -2.40 -24.15
N GLN A 175 -3.31 -2.21 -25.28
CA GLN A 175 -3.49 -3.04 -26.47
C GLN A 175 -3.31 -4.50 -26.06
N THR A 176 -4.36 -5.28 -26.29
CA THR A 176 -4.43 -6.74 -26.14
C THR A 176 -3.10 -7.40 -26.46
N ILE A 177 -2.62 -8.18 -25.48
CA ILE A 177 -1.45 -9.04 -25.54
C ILE A 177 -1.40 -9.75 -26.90
N LYS A 178 -0.48 -9.36 -27.78
CA LYS A 178 0.03 -10.29 -28.79
C LYS A 178 0.68 -11.42 -27.97
N ARG A 179 0.00 -12.57 -27.94
CA ARG A 179 0.50 -13.82 -27.35
C ARG A 179 1.97 -13.98 -27.72
N PHE A 180 2.86 -13.93 -26.74
CA PHE A 180 4.19 -14.49 -26.93
C PHE A 180 3.99 -16.00 -27.08
N LYS A 181 4.17 -16.49 -28.32
CA LYS A 181 4.39 -17.91 -28.58
C LYS A 181 5.67 -18.29 -27.82
N ILE A 182 5.54 -19.35 -27.02
CA ILE A 182 6.64 -20.12 -26.44
C ILE A 182 7.50 -20.66 -27.58
#